data_AF-A0A1F6V659-F1
#
_entry.id   AF-A0A1F6V659-F1
#
_cell.length_a   1.000
_cell.length_b   1.000
_cell.length_c   1.000
_cell.angle_alpha   90.00
_cell.angle_beta   90.00
_cell.angle_gamma   90.00
#
_symmetry.space_group_name_H-M   'P 1'
#
loop_
_entity.id
_entity.type
_entity.pdbx_description
1 polymer ?
#
loop_
_entity_poly.entity_id
_entity_poly.type
_entity_poly.pdbx_seq_one_letter_code
_entity_poly.pdbx_strand_id
1 'polypeptide(L)' 'MKPRIEKPISSAPTQNDLDFRTDAELVKSIREKRAGGVPLDEREGKFVDEQQKEDREDRDRLYRQ' A
#
# COMPACT_ATOMS: atom_id res chain seq x y z
N MET A 1 8.42 -31.03 46.08
CA MET A 1 8.69 -30.08 44.97
C MET A 1 7.72 -30.39 43.83
N LYS A 2 7.06 -29.38 43.23
CA LYS A 2 6.06 -29.61 42.15
C LYS A 2 6.74 -29.45 40.77
N PRO A 3 6.43 -30.29 39.76
CA PRO A 3 7.02 -30.15 38.43
C PRO A 3 6.44 -28.95 37.67
N ARG A 4 7.30 -28.28 36.91
CA ARG A 4 6.96 -27.15 36.03
C ARG A 4 6.22 -27.69 34.80
N ILE A 5 4.98 -27.27 34.60
CA ILE A 5 4.20 -27.61 33.40
C ILE A 5 4.77 -26.79 32.24
N GLU A 6 5.43 -27.46 31.31
CA GLU A 6 5.85 -26.89 30.04
C GLU A 6 4.62 -26.80 29.13
N LYS A 7 4.12 -25.58 28.90
CA LYS A 7 3.09 -25.33 27.89
C LYS A 7 3.78 -25.39 26.51
N PRO A 8 3.22 -26.09 25.52
CA PRO A 8 3.75 -26.04 24.17
C PRO A 8 3.61 -24.61 23.65
N ILE A 9 4.73 -24.02 23.21
CA ILE A 9 4.75 -22.78 22.46
C ILE A 9 4.09 -23.12 21.12
N SER A 10 2.79 -22.85 21.02
CA SER A 10 2.10 -22.78 19.74
C SER A 10 2.77 -21.65 18.96
N SER A 11 3.74 -22.01 18.12
CA SER A 11 4.33 -21.09 17.15
C SER A 11 3.21 -20.69 16.20
N ALA A 12 2.79 -19.44 16.36
CA ALA A 12 1.66 -18.81 15.68
C ALA A 12 1.63 -19.09 14.18
N PRO A 13 0.44 -19.08 13.55
CA PRO A 13 0.38 -18.94 12.10
C PRO A 13 0.99 -17.58 11.75
N THR A 14 2.16 -17.57 11.11
CA THR A 14 2.63 -16.43 10.33
C THR A 14 1.72 -16.32 9.11
N GLN A 15 0.52 -15.83 9.34
CA GLN A 15 -0.32 -15.27 8.32
C GLN A 15 0.43 -14.02 7.88
N ASN A 16 1.14 -14.09 6.76
CA ASN A 16 1.53 -12.90 6.04
C ASN A 16 0.20 -12.23 5.70
N ASP A 17 -0.23 -11.28 6.54
CA ASP A 17 -1.30 -10.37 6.18
C ASP A 17 -0.81 -9.68 4.92
N LEU A 18 -1.28 -10.19 3.79
CA LEU A 18 -1.31 -9.46 2.54
C LEU A 18 -2.18 -8.25 2.87
N ASP A 19 -1.55 -7.18 3.37
CA ASP A 19 -2.18 -5.89 3.58
C ASP A 19 -2.61 -5.41 2.20
N PHE A 20 -3.79 -5.87 1.79
CA PHE A 20 -4.54 -5.32 0.67
C PHE A 20 -5.00 -3.94 1.14
N ARG A 21 -4.06 -2.98 1.14
CA ARG A 21 -4.41 -1.57 1.24
C ARG A 21 -5.46 -1.30 0.19
N THR A 22 -6.59 -0.79 0.64
CA THR A 22 -7.62 -0.27 -0.25
C THR A 22 -7.07 0.91 -1.02
N ASP A 23 -7.62 1.20 -2.19
CA ASP A 23 -7.17 2.34 -3.01
C ASP A 23 -7.27 3.67 -2.23
N ALA A 24 -8.27 3.80 -1.35
CA ALA A 24 -8.41 4.95 -0.46
C ALA A 24 -7.25 5.10 0.54
N GLU A 25 -6.78 3.99 1.12
CA GLU A 25 -5.62 3.99 2.01
C GLU A 25 -4.32 4.28 1.25
N LEU A 26 -4.21 3.79 0.01
CA LEU A 26 -3.07 4.07 -0.86
C LEU A 26 -2.98 5.57 -1.17
N VAL A 27 -4.10 6.20 -1.54
CA VAL A 27 -4.17 7.65 -1.80
C VAL A 27 -3.80 8.46 -0.57
N LYS A 28 -4.29 8.06 0.61
CA LYS A 28 -3.95 8.74 1.87
C LYS A 28 -2.45 8.65 2.17
N SER A 29 -1.87 7.46 2.03
CA SER A 29 -0.44 7.22 2.22
C SER A 29 0.41 8.06 1.24
N ILE A 30 0.05 8.07 -0.04
CA ILE A 30 0.72 8.90 -1.06
C ILE A 30 0.68 10.38 -0.67
N ARG A 31 -0.48 10.86 -0.21
CA ARG A 31 -0.65 12.28 0.18
C ARG A 31 0.21 12.64 1.39
N GLU A 32 0.24 11.78 2.41
CA GLU A 32 1.08 11.99 3.59
C GLU A 32 2.57 11.96 3.24
N LYS A 33 3.02 11.00 2.43
CA LYS A 33 4.42 10.91 1.99
C LYS A 33 4.84 12.10 1.14
N ARG A 34 3.99 12.56 0.21
CA ARG A 34 4.26 13.79 -0.56
C ARG A 34 4.36 15.02 0.34
N ALA A 35 3.48 15.16 1.32
CA ALA A 35 3.54 16.27 2.28
C ALA A 35 4.80 16.21 3.16
N GLY A 36 5.25 15.01 3.51
CA GLY A 36 6.47 14.77 4.28
C GLY A 36 7.76 14.75 3.46
N GLY A 37 7.70 14.90 2.13
CA GLY A 37 8.87 14.75 1.25
C GLY A 37 9.48 13.34 1.24
N VAL A 38 8.70 12.33 1.63
CA VAL A 38 9.11 10.93 1.68
C VAL A 38 8.90 10.28 0.31
N PRO A 39 9.84 9.48 -0.20
CA PRO A 39 9.67 8.76 -1.46
C PRO A 39 8.49 7.77 -1.38
N LEU A 40 7.80 7.61 -2.51
CA LEU A 40 6.71 6.65 -2.65
C LEU A 40 7.26 5.23 -2.78
N ASP A 41 6.50 4.26 -2.28
CA ASP A 41 6.81 2.84 -2.48
C ASP A 41 6.47 2.42 -3.91
N GLU A 42 7.00 1.29 -4.40
CA GLU A 42 6.77 0.84 -5.78
C GLU A 42 5.28 0.74 -6.17
N ARG A 43 4.43 0.29 -5.25
CA ARG A 43 2.98 0.16 -5.48
C ARG A 43 2.29 1.52 -5.56
N GLU A 44 2.72 2.46 -4.72
CA GLU A 44 2.24 3.84 -4.72
C GLU A 44 2.69 4.61 -5.97
N GLY A 45 3.93 4.38 -6.40
CA GLY A 45 4.47 4.93 -7.64
C GLY A 45 3.68 4.46 -8.86
N LYS A 46 3.46 3.14 -8.99
CA LYS A 46 2.63 2.58 -10.09
C LYS A 46 1.23 3.19 -10.14
N PHE A 47 0.58 3.34 -8.99
CA PHE A 47 -0.74 3.95 -8.90
C PHE A 47 -0.75 5.40 -9.38
N VAL A 48 0.26 6.18 -8.99
CA VAL A 48 0.44 7.58 -9.43
C VAL A 48 0.73 7.68 -10.92
N ASP A 49 1.54 6.78 -11.47
CA ASP A 49 1.89 6.76 -12.89
C ASP A 49 0.68 6.39 -13.76
N GLU A 50 -0.13 5.45 -13.30
CA GLU A 50 -1.37 5.05 -13.96
C GLU A 50 -2.38 6.20 -14.02
N GLN A 51 -2.60 6.91 -12.90
CA GLN A 51 -3.45 8.10 -12.88
C GLN A 51 -2.94 9.20 -13.81
N GLN A 52 -1.63 9.48 -13.81
CA GLN A 52 -1.07 10.49 -14.71
C GLN A 52 -1.21 10.12 -16.18
N LYS A 53 -1.16 8.83 -16.50
CA LYS A 53 -1.35 8.35 -17.87
C LYS A 53 -2.80 8.55 -18.30
N GLU A 54 -3.76 8.20 -17.46
CA GLU A 54 -5.20 8.40 -17.71
C GLU A 54 -5.51 9.90 -17.91
N ASP A 55 -5.05 10.76 -16.99
CA ASP A 55 -5.20 12.21 -17.08
C ASP A 55 -4.63 12.78 -18.39
N ARG A 56 -3.49 12.23 -18.84
CA ARG A 56 -2.85 12.65 -20.10
C ARG A 56 -3.68 12.22 -21.30
N GLU A 57 -4.16 10.99 -21.33
CA GLU A 57 -5.00 10.47 -22.42
C GLU A 57 -6.31 11.25 -22.52
N ASP A 58 -6.95 11.56 -21.38
CA ASP A 58 -8.16 12.37 -21.32
C ASP A 58 -7.93 13.80 -21.81
N ARG A 59 -6.83 14.43 -21.38
CA ARG A 59 -6.45 15.76 -21.86
C ARG A 59 -6.18 15.75 -23.36
N ASP A 60 -5.42 14.78 -23.85
CA ASP A 60 -5.10 14.65 -25.27
C ASP A 60 -6.39 14.39 -26.08
N ARG A 61 -7.37 13.65 -25.55
CA ARG A 61 -8.67 13.45 -26.18
C ARG A 61 -9.51 14.73 -26.23
N LEU A 62 -9.50 15.52 -25.15
CA LEU A 62 -10.30 16.75 -25.05
C LEU A 62 -9.82 17.85 -26.00
N TYR A 63 -8.51 17.99 -26.16
CA TYR A 63 -7.90 19.09 -26.95
C TYR A 63 -7.46 18.68 -28.36
N ARG A 64 -7.59 17.41 -28.75
CA ARG A 64 -7.29 16.93 -30.12
C ARG A 64 -8.52 16.91 -31.05
N GLN A 65 -9.72 17.28 -30.58
CA GLN A 65 -10.85 17.60 -31.47
C GLN A 65 -10.67 18.97 -32.13
#